data_AF-K1U023-F1
#
_entry.id   AF-K1U023-F1
#
_cell.length_a   1.000
_cell.length_b   1.000
_cell.length_c   1.000
_cell.angle_alpha   90.00
_cell.angle_beta   90.00
_cell.angle_gamma   90.00
#
_symmetry.space_group_name_H-M   'P 1'
#
loop_
_entity.id
_entity.type
_entity.pdbx_description
1 polymer ?
#
loop_
_entity_poly.entity_id
_entity_poly.type
_entity_poly.pdbx_seq_one_letter_code
_entity_poly.pdbx_strand_id
1 'polypeptide(L)'
;MSEQNSAASASVNRAKPYQLMLFPLNNGATNVYYVLVLSYIATFGSKVLALSMIFASVMVTGMRLFDAITDPIIGALMDRTNGKFGKFRPFMVIGNLIMAVSILVLYCLTPLIPASMEWARYVAFVALYAIWVIGYTFQTSCTRSGQTVLTNDPKQRPLFTIFNTVGSLLGMGAMQFFAPILAKNYEGGYAS
;
A
#
# COMPACT_ATOMS: atom_id res chain seq x y z
N MET A 1 -29.82 -43.83 -20.78
CA MET A 1 -29.91 -42.57 -20.02
C MET A 1 -28.49 -42.02 -19.85
N SER A 2 -28.01 -41.29 -20.85
CA SER A 2 -26.61 -40.85 -21.02
C SER A 2 -26.48 -39.35 -20.73
N GLU A 3 -26.90 -38.93 -19.54
CA GLU A 3 -26.86 -37.53 -19.08
C GLU A 3 -25.71 -37.28 -18.10
N GLN A 4 -24.50 -37.70 -18.44
CA GLN A 4 -23.33 -37.44 -17.60
C GLN A 4 -22.13 -36.86 -18.35
N ASN A 5 -22.34 -36.35 -19.57
CA ASN A 5 -21.24 -35.88 -20.41
C ASN A 5 -21.38 -34.44 -20.94
N SER A 6 -22.16 -33.58 -20.27
CA SER A 6 -22.38 -32.20 -20.74
C SER A 6 -22.21 -31.12 -19.66
N ALA A 7 -21.36 -31.36 -18.65
CA ALA A 7 -20.71 -30.26 -17.95
C ALA A 7 -19.41 -29.97 -18.69
N ALA A 8 -19.51 -29.17 -19.76
CA ALA A 8 -18.36 -28.59 -20.44
C ALA A 8 -17.33 -28.14 -19.40
N SER A 9 -16.10 -28.64 -19.50
CA SER A 9 -14.98 -28.21 -18.69
C SER A 9 -14.88 -26.68 -18.82
N ALA A 10 -15.39 -25.94 -17.85
CA ALA A 10 -15.16 -24.50 -17.77
C ALA A 10 -13.64 -24.36 -17.74
N SER A 11 -13.05 -23.89 -18.84
CA SER A 11 -11.60 -23.84 -19.02
C SER A 11 -11.02 -23.02 -17.88
N VAL A 12 -10.45 -23.69 -16.89
CA VAL A 12 -10.00 -23.04 -15.67
C VAL A 12 -8.82 -22.15 -16.05
N ASN A 13 -8.96 -20.83 -15.87
CA ASN A 13 -7.88 -19.91 -16.17
C ASN A 13 -6.78 -20.10 -15.12
N ARG A 14 -5.62 -20.59 -15.56
CA ARG A 14 -4.43 -20.80 -14.74
C ARG A 14 -3.40 -19.72 -15.04
N ALA A 15 -3.08 -18.92 -14.03
CA ALA A 15 -1.95 -17.99 -14.11
C ALA A 15 -0.64 -18.75 -14.24
N LYS A 16 0.32 -18.12 -14.94
CA LYS A 16 1.71 -18.59 -14.94
C LYS A 16 2.29 -18.44 -13.52
N PRO A 17 3.09 -19.40 -13.03
CA PRO A 17 3.56 -19.42 -11.64
C PRO A 17 4.33 -18.15 -11.25
N TYR A 18 5.10 -17.55 -12.15
CA TYR A 18 5.80 -16.29 -11.85
C TYR A 18 4.83 -15.10 -11.63
N GLN A 19 3.68 -15.06 -12.32
CA GLN A 19 2.67 -14.01 -12.10
C GLN A 19 1.97 -14.24 -10.76
N LEU A 20 1.75 -15.49 -10.40
CA LEU A 20 1.19 -15.90 -9.12
C LEU A 20 2.11 -15.58 -7.94
N MET A 21 3.43 -15.52 -8.15
CA MET A 21 4.42 -15.19 -7.11
C MET A 21 4.77 -13.69 -7.07
N LEU A 22 5.03 -13.06 -8.22
CA LEU A 22 5.48 -11.65 -8.29
C LEU A 22 4.36 -10.65 -8.02
N PHE A 23 3.12 -10.98 -8.37
CA PHE A 23 2.00 -10.07 -8.16
C PHE A 23 1.67 -9.86 -6.67
N PRO A 24 1.63 -10.91 -5.82
CA PRO A 24 1.58 -10.74 -4.36
C PRO A 24 2.82 -10.09 -3.75
N LEU A 25 4.00 -10.27 -4.33
CA LEU A 25 5.22 -9.61 -3.84
C LEU A 25 5.11 -8.08 -3.87
N ASN A 26 4.40 -7.51 -4.86
CA ASN A 26 4.07 -6.08 -4.87
C ASN A 26 3.26 -5.67 -3.62
N ASN A 27 2.34 -6.51 -3.13
CA ASN A 27 1.62 -6.25 -1.89
C ASN A 27 2.56 -6.28 -0.66
N GLY A 28 3.58 -7.14 -0.68
CA GLY A 28 4.64 -7.11 0.31
C GLY A 28 5.38 -5.77 0.36
N ALA A 29 5.71 -5.19 -0.80
CA ALA A 29 6.29 -3.86 -0.89
C ALA A 29 5.33 -2.75 -0.39
N THR A 30 4.04 -2.83 -0.73
CA THR A 30 3.02 -1.92 -0.20
C THR A 30 2.95 -1.97 1.34
N ASN A 31 3.06 -3.15 1.93
CA ASN A 31 3.08 -3.31 3.39
C ASN A 31 4.36 -2.74 4.03
N VAL A 32 5.51 -2.82 3.35
CA VAL A 32 6.74 -2.12 3.77
C VAL A 32 6.51 -0.61 3.85
N TYR A 33 5.92 -0.02 2.80
CA TYR A 33 5.56 1.40 2.82
C TYR A 33 4.57 1.75 3.94
N TYR A 34 3.60 0.88 4.21
CA TYR A 34 2.63 1.06 5.28
C TYR A 34 3.32 1.14 6.66
N VAL A 35 4.26 0.24 6.94
CA VAL A 35 5.06 0.27 8.17
C VAL A 35 5.90 1.55 8.28
N LEU A 36 6.53 1.97 7.19
CA LEU A 36 7.34 3.21 7.16
C LEU A 36 6.50 4.44 7.49
N VAL A 37 5.31 4.57 6.89
CA VAL A 37 4.42 5.72 7.14
C VAL A 37 3.88 5.69 8.56
N LEU A 38 3.47 4.54 9.09
CA LEU A 38 3.04 4.44 10.49
C LEU A 38 4.15 4.84 11.46
N SER A 39 5.39 4.41 11.21
CA SER A 39 6.55 4.79 12.02
C SER A 39 6.82 6.30 11.96
N TYR A 40 6.71 6.89 10.77
CA TYR A 40 6.83 8.34 10.59
C TYR A 40 5.74 9.10 11.33
N ILE A 41 4.47 8.69 11.21
CA ILE A 41 3.33 9.31 11.90
C ILE A 41 3.53 9.25 13.42
N ALA A 42 3.95 8.10 13.96
CA ALA A 42 4.21 7.96 15.38
C ALA A 42 5.37 8.85 15.84
N THR A 43 6.48 8.89 15.10
CA THR A 43 7.67 9.65 15.49
C THR A 43 7.47 11.15 15.31
N PHE A 44 7.06 11.58 14.12
CA PHE A 44 6.85 12.99 13.78
C PHE A 44 5.65 13.56 14.52
N GLY A 45 4.56 12.81 14.60
CA GLY A 45 3.36 13.22 15.33
C GLY A 45 3.65 13.40 16.81
N SER A 46 4.28 12.43 17.48
CA SER A 46 4.54 12.54 18.92
C SER A 46 5.70 13.47 19.27
N LYS A 47 6.84 13.40 18.55
CA LYS A 47 8.06 14.15 18.94
C LYS A 47 8.15 15.56 18.34
N VAL A 48 7.62 15.79 17.13
CA VAL A 48 7.81 17.06 16.41
C VAL A 48 6.57 17.94 16.49
N LEU A 49 5.40 17.35 16.34
CA LEU A 49 4.13 18.09 16.38
C LEU A 49 3.50 18.10 17.78
N ALA A 50 4.00 17.31 18.73
CA ALA A 50 3.37 17.09 20.04
C ALA A 50 1.87 16.79 19.92
N LEU A 51 1.51 16.00 18.90
CA LEU A 51 0.13 15.73 18.54
C LEU A 51 -0.63 15.06 19.67
N SER A 52 -1.82 15.58 19.96
CA SER A 52 -2.71 14.90 20.89
C SER A 52 -3.12 13.54 20.33
N MET A 53 -3.21 12.54 21.20
CA MET A 53 -3.67 11.18 20.85
C MET A 53 -5.05 11.21 20.18
N ILE A 54 -5.89 12.18 20.57
CA ILE A 54 -7.23 12.42 20.00
C ILE A 54 -7.12 12.81 18.52
N PHE A 55 -6.26 13.78 18.17
CA PHE A 55 -6.10 14.19 16.77
C PHE A 55 -5.58 13.04 15.91
N ALA A 56 -4.57 12.31 16.37
CA ALA A 56 -4.04 11.16 15.64
C ALA A 56 -5.14 10.11 15.36
N SER A 57 -5.99 9.84 16.36
CA SER A 57 -7.11 8.90 16.24
C SER A 57 -8.17 9.39 15.25
N VAL A 58 -8.54 10.67 15.33
CA VAL A 58 -9.52 11.30 14.42
C VAL A 58 -8.98 11.32 12.99
N MET A 59 -7.72 11.67 12.79
CA MET A 59 -7.09 11.68 11.47
C MET A 59 -7.07 10.28 10.86
N VAL A 60 -6.60 9.27 11.59
CA VAL A 60 -6.58 7.88 11.10
C VAL A 60 -7.99 7.40 10.76
N THR A 61 -8.98 7.71 11.61
CA THR A 61 -10.38 7.36 11.37
C THR A 61 -10.94 8.09 10.14
N GLY A 62 -10.65 9.37 9.99
CA GLY A 62 -11.05 10.17 8.82
C GLY A 62 -10.47 9.61 7.52
N MET A 63 -9.21 9.15 7.54
CA MET A 63 -8.60 8.52 6.38
C MET A 63 -9.20 7.15 6.05
N ARG A 64 -9.69 6.40 7.05
CA ARG A 64 -10.47 5.17 6.79
C ARG A 64 -11.81 5.46 6.12
N LEU A 65 -12.46 6.56 6.48
CA LEU A 65 -13.68 7.00 5.80
C LEU A 65 -13.37 7.45 4.37
N PHE A 66 -12.24 8.10 4.16
CA PHE A 66 -11.75 8.45 2.82
C PHE A 66 -11.49 7.20 1.97
N ASP A 67 -10.82 6.17 2.52
CA ASP A 67 -10.63 4.85 1.87
C ASP A 67 -11.96 4.24 1.42
N ALA A 68 -12.99 4.31 2.26
CA ALA A 68 -14.31 3.76 1.94
C ALA A 68 -14.94 4.39 0.69
N ILE A 69 -14.53 5.61 0.33
CA ILE A 69 -15.00 6.33 -0.86
C ILE A 69 -14.04 6.11 -2.04
N THR A 70 -12.72 6.17 -1.81
CA THR A 70 -11.72 6.03 -2.88
C THR A 70 -11.64 4.61 -3.43
N ASP A 71 -11.85 3.58 -2.59
CA ASP A 71 -11.80 2.17 -2.99
C ASP A 71 -12.78 1.86 -4.15
N PRO A 72 -14.10 2.18 -4.06
CA PRO A 72 -15.03 2.01 -5.17
C PRO A 72 -14.68 2.83 -6.41
N ILE A 73 -14.23 4.07 -6.25
CA ILE A 73 -13.90 4.97 -7.36
C ILE A 73 -12.74 4.40 -8.17
N ILE A 74 -11.66 4.01 -7.49
CA ILE A 74 -10.47 3.44 -8.12
C ILE A 74 -10.79 2.08 -8.73
N GLY A 75 -11.62 1.26 -8.07
CA GLY A 75 -12.13 0.01 -8.63
C GLY A 75 -12.87 0.23 -9.96
N ALA A 76 -13.82 1.17 -9.98
CA ALA A 76 -14.58 1.51 -11.20
C ALA A 76 -13.69 2.07 -12.32
N LEU A 77 -12.69 2.89 -11.96
CA LEU A 77 -11.72 3.42 -12.93
C LEU A 77 -10.88 2.31 -13.56
N MET A 78 -10.45 1.35 -12.75
CA MET A 78 -9.68 0.19 -13.18
C MET A 78 -10.49 -0.74 -14.08
N ASP A 79 -11.78 -0.92 -13.79
CA ASP A 79 -12.69 -1.71 -14.62
C ASP A 79 -12.91 -1.13 -16.01
N ARG A 80 -12.93 0.20 -16.13
CA ARG A 80 -13.09 0.91 -17.40
C ARG A 80 -11.80 1.01 -18.22
N THR A 81 -10.64 0.69 -17.63
CA THR A 81 -9.35 0.89 -18.27
C THR A 81 -8.85 -0.39 -18.95
N ASN A 82 -8.98 -0.46 -20.27
CA ASN A 82 -8.35 -1.48 -21.10
C ASN A 82 -7.33 -0.83 -22.04
N GLY A 83 -6.08 -0.77 -21.59
CA GLY A 83 -4.97 -0.17 -22.34
C GLY A 83 -3.94 -1.19 -22.83
N LYS A 84 -3.00 -0.72 -23.68
CA LYS A 84 -1.91 -1.53 -24.27
C LYS A 84 -0.98 -2.18 -23.24
N PHE A 85 -0.89 -1.64 -22.02
CA PHE A 85 -0.06 -2.15 -20.93
C PHE A 85 -0.79 -3.12 -19.99
N GLY A 86 -2.04 -3.47 -20.30
CA GLY A 86 -2.89 -4.33 -19.48
C GLY A 86 -3.65 -3.57 -18.39
N LYS A 87 -4.65 -4.24 -17.79
CA LYS A 87 -5.61 -3.64 -16.85
C LYS A 87 -4.99 -3.16 -15.54
N PHE A 88 -4.08 -3.94 -14.93
CA PHE A 88 -3.58 -3.67 -13.57
C PHE A 88 -2.19 -3.01 -13.50
N ARG A 89 -1.35 -3.19 -14.52
CA ARG A 89 0.05 -2.74 -14.47
C ARG A 89 0.21 -1.23 -14.36
N PRO A 90 -0.52 -0.39 -15.12
CA PRO A 90 -0.39 1.06 -15.01
C PRO A 90 -0.76 1.55 -13.61
N PHE A 91 -1.86 1.05 -13.04
CA PHE A 91 -2.31 1.43 -11.69
C PHE A 91 -1.33 1.01 -10.60
N MET A 92 -0.69 -0.16 -10.72
CA MET A 92 0.35 -0.57 -9.77
C MET A 92 1.56 0.36 -9.79
N VAL A 93 1.98 0.81 -10.98
CA VAL A 93 3.12 1.73 -11.12
C VAL A 93 2.76 3.12 -10.59
N ILE A 94 1.58 3.63 -10.94
CA ILE A 94 1.08 4.92 -10.46
C ILE A 94 0.94 4.91 -8.93
N GLY A 95 0.36 3.85 -8.35
CA GLY A 95 0.21 3.70 -6.90
C GLY A 95 1.56 3.70 -6.17
N ASN A 96 2.51 2.89 -6.64
CA ASN A 96 3.87 2.87 -6.08
C ASN A 96 4.57 4.23 -6.22
N LEU A 97 4.43 4.92 -7.36
CA LEU A 97 5.05 6.22 -7.59
C LEU A 97 4.47 7.29 -6.65
N ILE A 98 3.14 7.33 -6.51
CA ILE A 98 2.46 8.25 -5.58
C ILE A 98 2.94 8.00 -4.15
N MET A 99 2.98 6.74 -3.72
CA MET A 99 3.43 6.38 -2.37
C MET A 99 4.89 6.77 -2.12
N ALA A 100 5.78 6.44 -3.07
CA ALA A 100 7.21 6.74 -2.96
C ALA A 100 7.47 8.25 -2.92
N VAL A 101 6.86 9.02 -3.83
CA VAL A 101 7.00 10.48 -3.85
C VAL A 101 6.43 11.10 -2.58
N SER A 102 5.25 10.66 -2.12
CA SER A 102 4.63 11.20 -0.90
C SER A 102 5.49 10.96 0.34
N ILE A 103 6.10 9.78 0.47
CA ILE A 103 7.01 9.47 1.57
C ILE A 103 8.29 10.32 1.49
N LEU A 104 8.90 10.43 0.31
CA LEU A 104 10.10 11.26 0.14
C LEU A 104 9.81 12.72 0.48
N VAL A 105 8.66 13.26 0.03
CA VAL A 105 8.25 14.62 0.36
C VAL A 105 7.93 14.77 1.84
N LEU A 106 7.27 13.78 2.48
CA LEU A 106 7.03 13.81 3.92
C LEU A 106 8.35 13.85 4.72
N TYR A 107 9.33 13.03 4.37
CA TYR A 107 10.61 12.97 5.07
C TYR A 107 11.50 14.19 4.78
N CYS A 108 11.48 14.73 3.56
CA CYS A 108 12.36 15.84 3.19
C CYS A 108 11.74 17.22 3.44
N LEU A 109 10.47 17.43 3.12
CA LEU A 109 9.84 18.76 3.13
C LEU A 109 9.28 19.15 4.50
N THR A 110 8.66 18.21 5.22
CA THR A 110 8.02 18.50 6.51
C THR A 110 8.98 19.01 7.58
N PRO A 111 10.24 18.50 7.68
CA PRO A 111 11.23 19.06 8.60
C PRO A 111 11.77 20.45 8.21
N LEU A 112 11.72 20.81 6.92
CA LEU A 112 12.23 22.11 6.43
C LEU A 112 11.30 23.28 6.75
N ILE A 113 10.02 23.03 7.07
CA ILE A 113 9.08 24.08 7.45
C ILE A 113 9.50 24.62 8.83
N PRO A 114 9.67 25.94 9.03
CA PRO A 114 10.07 26.52 10.32
C PRO A 114 9.12 26.17 11.46
N ALA A 115 9.67 26.01 12.68
CA ALA A 115 8.87 25.72 13.87
C ALA A 115 7.89 26.85 14.23
N SER A 116 8.13 28.08 13.76
CA SER A 116 7.21 29.21 13.90
C SER A 116 5.90 29.04 13.12
N MET A 117 5.83 28.10 12.16
CA MET A 117 4.66 27.82 11.33
C MET A 117 4.12 26.41 11.57
N GLU A 118 3.82 26.05 12.83
CA GLU A 118 3.31 24.72 13.19
C GLU A 118 2.04 24.35 12.42
N TRP A 119 1.11 25.29 12.22
CA TRP A 119 -0.12 25.07 11.45
C TRP A 119 0.17 24.62 10.00
N ALA A 120 1.24 25.14 9.38
CA ALA A 120 1.62 24.76 8.02
C ALA A 120 2.21 23.33 7.98
N ARG A 121 2.95 22.92 9.02
CA ARG A 121 3.41 21.54 9.19
C ARG A 121 2.23 20.58 9.32
N TYR A 122 1.21 20.96 10.09
CA TYR A 122 -0.02 20.19 10.25
C TYR A 122 -0.77 19.99 8.93
N VAL A 123 -1.01 21.07 8.20
CA VAL A 123 -1.72 21.01 6.92
C VAL A 123 -0.92 20.20 5.89
N ALA A 124 0.40 20.43 5.79
CA ALA A 124 1.27 19.68 4.88
C ALA A 124 1.26 18.18 5.21
N PHE A 125 1.36 17.82 6.49
CA PHE A 125 1.32 16.44 6.95
C PHE A 125 0.01 15.75 6.58
N VAL A 126 -1.14 16.37 6.86
CA VAL A 126 -2.46 15.80 6.54
C VAL A 126 -2.66 15.67 5.03
N ALA A 127 -2.28 16.68 4.25
CA ALA A 127 -2.41 16.66 2.80
C ALA A 127 -1.54 15.60 2.14
N LEU A 128 -0.26 15.51 2.52
CA LEU A 128 0.66 14.51 1.99
C LEU A 128 0.26 13.10 2.42
N TYR A 129 -0.25 12.94 3.65
CA TYR A 129 -0.78 11.65 4.10
C TYR A 129 -2.02 11.25 3.29
N ALA A 130 -2.93 12.17 2.99
CA ALA A 130 -4.08 11.89 2.13
C ALA A 130 -3.65 11.45 0.71
N ILE A 131 -2.62 12.10 0.14
CA ILE A 131 -2.07 11.70 -1.17
C ILE A 131 -1.45 10.29 -1.08
N TRP A 132 -0.73 9.99 0.00
CA TRP A 132 -0.18 8.66 0.21
C TRP A 132 -1.29 7.59 0.30
N VAL A 133 -2.39 7.89 1.00
CA VAL A 133 -3.56 7.00 1.10
C VAL A 133 -4.14 6.69 -0.28
N ILE A 134 -4.25 7.68 -1.18
CA ILE A 134 -4.69 7.43 -2.57
C ILE A 134 -3.79 6.40 -3.27
N GLY A 135 -2.47 6.54 -3.14
CA GLY A 135 -1.51 5.58 -3.71
C GLY A 135 -1.66 4.17 -3.10
N TYR A 136 -1.89 4.10 -1.78
CA TYR A 136 -2.17 2.86 -1.08
C TYR A 136 -3.48 2.19 -1.55
N THR A 137 -4.54 2.97 -1.78
CA THR A 137 -5.79 2.46 -2.36
C THR A 137 -5.55 1.84 -3.74
N PHE A 138 -4.82 2.52 -4.64
CA PHE A 138 -4.49 1.95 -5.95
C PHE A 138 -3.83 0.57 -5.85
N GLN A 139 -2.88 0.42 -4.93
CA GLN A 139 -2.18 -0.84 -4.71
C GLN A 139 -3.11 -1.93 -4.17
N THR A 140 -3.88 -1.63 -3.12
CA THR A 140 -4.75 -2.63 -2.49
C THR A 140 -5.91 -3.05 -3.40
N SER A 141 -6.51 -2.12 -4.15
CA SER A 141 -7.50 -2.43 -5.17
C SER A 141 -6.90 -3.29 -6.28
N CYS A 142 -5.67 -2.99 -6.75
CA CYS A 142 -4.99 -3.81 -7.75
C CYS A 142 -4.75 -5.23 -7.25
N THR A 143 -4.26 -5.39 -6.02
CA THR A 143 -3.97 -6.71 -5.47
C THR A 143 -5.24 -7.55 -5.30
N ARG A 144 -6.31 -6.98 -4.73
CA ARG A 144 -7.58 -7.70 -4.52
C ARG A 144 -8.25 -8.08 -5.84
N SER A 145 -8.37 -7.14 -6.77
CA SER A 145 -8.99 -7.39 -8.07
C SER A 145 -8.11 -8.22 -9.00
N GLY A 146 -6.79 -8.13 -8.87
CA GLY A 146 -5.85 -8.94 -9.64
C GLY A 146 -5.87 -10.42 -9.24
N GLN A 147 -6.09 -10.74 -7.97
CA GLN A 147 -6.21 -12.13 -7.50
C GLN A 147 -7.32 -12.88 -8.23
N THR A 148 -8.49 -12.26 -8.42
CA THR A 148 -9.65 -12.89 -9.06
C THR A 148 -9.51 -12.99 -10.57
N VAL A 149 -8.75 -12.09 -11.20
CA VAL A 149 -8.48 -12.12 -12.66
C VAL A 149 -7.33 -13.06 -13.03
N LEU A 150 -6.33 -13.21 -12.16
CA LEU A 150 -5.17 -14.07 -12.39
C LEU A 150 -5.52 -15.56 -12.44
N THR A 151 -6.34 -16.04 -11.51
CA THR A 151 -6.69 -17.46 -11.48
C THR A 151 -8.09 -17.71 -10.94
N ASN A 152 -8.82 -18.54 -11.66
CA ASN A 152 -10.09 -19.10 -11.20
C ASN A 152 -9.93 -20.54 -10.69
N ASP A 153 -8.71 -21.08 -10.67
CA ASP A 153 -8.43 -22.44 -10.18
C ASP A 153 -8.45 -22.48 -8.64
N PRO A 154 -9.37 -23.26 -8.02
CA PRO A 154 -9.40 -23.45 -6.58
C PRO A 154 -8.08 -23.98 -5.99
N LYS A 155 -7.23 -24.64 -6.79
CA LYS A 155 -5.90 -25.12 -6.36
C LYS A 155 -4.84 -24.02 -6.33
N GLN A 156 -4.97 -22.97 -7.15
CA GLN A 156 -4.01 -21.87 -7.22
C GLN A 156 -4.37 -20.70 -6.30
N ARG A 157 -5.65 -20.55 -5.92
CA ARG A 157 -6.09 -19.50 -4.99
C ARG A 157 -5.37 -19.55 -3.62
N PRO A 158 -5.22 -20.73 -2.96
CA PRO A 158 -4.46 -20.82 -1.71
C PRO A 158 -2.99 -20.45 -1.88
N LEU A 159 -2.36 -20.83 -3.01
CA LEU A 159 -0.97 -20.50 -3.30
C LEU A 159 -0.77 -18.99 -3.39
N PHE A 160 -1.66 -18.25 -4.06
CA PHE A 160 -1.60 -16.80 -4.10
C PHE A 160 -1.64 -16.20 -2.70
N THR A 161 -2.57 -16.66 -1.85
CA THR A 161 -2.68 -16.20 -0.45
C THR A 161 -1.42 -16.50 0.34
N ILE A 162 -0.84 -17.70 0.20
CA ILE A 162 0.39 -18.08 0.91
C ILE A 162 1.54 -17.16 0.49
N PHE A 163 1.77 -16.97 -0.82
CA PHE A 163 2.82 -16.07 -1.30
C PHE A 163 2.59 -14.63 -0.86
N ASN A 164 1.33 -14.17 -0.85
CA ASN A 164 0.97 -12.84 -0.35
C ASN A 164 1.32 -12.67 1.13
N THR A 165 0.90 -13.62 1.96
CA THR A 165 1.12 -13.57 3.40
C THR A 165 2.59 -13.68 3.74
N VAL A 166 3.32 -14.63 3.15
CA VAL A 166 4.76 -14.79 3.39
C VAL A 166 5.53 -13.57 2.90
N GLY A 167 5.26 -13.07 1.69
CA GLY A 167 5.90 -11.87 1.16
C GLY A 167 5.64 -10.62 2.01
N SER A 168 4.42 -10.49 2.52
CA SER A 168 4.04 -9.39 3.42
C SER A 168 4.72 -9.48 4.78
N LEU A 169 4.73 -10.67 5.39
CA LEU A 169 5.38 -10.89 6.68
C LEU A 169 6.89 -10.70 6.58
N LEU A 170 7.53 -11.19 5.52
CA LEU A 170 8.95 -10.97 5.29
C LEU A 170 9.27 -9.49 5.06
N GLY A 171 8.46 -8.79 4.24
CA GLY A 171 8.63 -7.36 4.00
C GLY A 171 8.49 -6.54 5.28
N MET A 172 7.38 -6.71 6.01
CA MET A 172 7.14 -6.01 7.27
C MET A 172 8.17 -6.39 8.33
N GLY A 173 8.51 -7.67 8.46
CA GLY A 173 9.47 -8.18 9.44
C GLY A 173 10.88 -7.67 9.20
N ALA A 174 11.33 -7.65 7.94
CA ALA A 174 12.61 -7.05 7.56
C ALA A 174 12.63 -5.57 7.94
N MET A 175 11.59 -4.80 7.62
CA MET A 175 11.52 -3.39 7.99
C MET A 175 11.49 -3.17 9.50
N GLN A 176 10.76 -3.98 10.25
CA GLN A 176 10.71 -3.87 11.70
C GLN A 176 12.07 -4.13 12.36
N PHE A 177 12.89 -5.00 11.75
CA PHE A 177 14.25 -5.29 12.20
C PHE A 177 15.26 -4.22 11.75
N PHE A 178 15.21 -3.81 10.48
CA PHE A 178 16.18 -2.88 9.91
C PHE A 178 15.90 -1.41 10.23
N ALA A 179 14.63 -0.98 10.36
CA ALA A 179 14.30 0.42 10.60
C ALA A 179 14.91 0.97 11.90
N PRO A 180 14.87 0.27 13.05
CA PRO A 180 15.55 0.73 14.27
C PRO A 180 17.07 0.75 14.15
N ILE A 181 17.67 -0.20 13.40
CA ILE A 181 19.12 -0.28 13.18
C ILE A 181 19.60 0.89 12.32
N LEU A 182 18.87 1.18 11.23
CA LEU A 182 19.11 2.35 10.38
C LEU A 182 18.92 3.64 11.18
N ALA A 183 17.83 3.76 11.95
CA ALA A 183 17.59 4.93 12.80
C ALA A 183 18.73 5.14 13.80
N LYS A 184 19.20 4.10 14.49
CA LYS A 184 20.32 4.18 15.44
C LYS A 184 21.63 4.62 14.78
N ASN A 185 21.89 4.20 13.54
CA ASN A 185 23.07 4.60 12.79
C ASN A 185 22.99 6.04 12.25
N TYR A 186 21.78 6.56 12.00
CA TYR A 186 21.56 7.96 11.58
C TYR A 186 21.39 8.94 12.75
N GLU A 187 20.90 8.49 13.91
CA GLU A 187 20.84 9.30 15.15
C GLU A 187 22.25 9.66 15.67
N GLY A 188 23.28 8.87 15.34
CA GLY A 188 24.67 9.23 15.57
C GLY A 188 25.18 10.42 14.74
N GLY A 189 24.44 10.85 13.71
CA GLY A 189 24.81 11.97 12.82
C GLY A 189 24.09 13.30 13.10
N TYR A 190 23.02 13.30 13.91
CA TYR A 190 22.28 14.51 14.32
C TYR A 190 22.50 14.87 15.79
N ALA A 191 23.35 14.13 16.51
CA ALA A 191 23.79 14.39 17.87
C ALA A 191 25.23 14.96 17.92
N SER A 192 25.55 15.87 17.00
CA SER A 192 26.74 16.73 17.06
C SER A 192 26.36 18.17 16.74
#